data_AF-A0A5E4K0V7-F1
#
_entry.id   AF-A0A5E4K0V7-F1
#
_cell.length_a   1.000
_cell.length_b   1.000
_cell.length_c   1.000
_cell.angle_alpha   90.00
_cell.angle_beta   90.00
_cell.angle_gamma   90.00
#
_symmetry.space_group_name_H-M   'P 1'
#
loop_
_entity.id
_entity.type
_entity.pdbx_description
1 polymer ?
#
loop_
_entity_poly.entity_id
_entity_poly.type
_entity_poly.pdbx_seq_one_letter_code
_entity_poly.pdbx_strand_id
1 'polypeptide(L)'
;MNIEALENWNPWWASKEVPQVLKGMKRNIDPLIFRSVKEKEIIILTGVRRCGKTTIMYQMMDSLLKGVPPAQILYLNLDDEVLKKESLEYIYSAYRQYKNPDKKAFVFLDEIQNIPGWE
;
A
#
# COMPACT_ATOMS: atom_id res chain seq x y z
N MET A 1 -9.23 -11.59 12.01
CA MET A 1 -9.47 -10.51 11.04
C MET A 1 -10.45 -10.91 9.96
N ASN A 2 -11.54 -10.14 9.85
CA ASN A 2 -12.42 -10.15 8.69
C ASN A 2 -11.70 -9.46 7.50
N ILE A 3 -11.70 -10.09 6.32
CA ILE A 3 -11.06 -9.57 5.09
C ILE A 3 -11.61 -8.19 4.69
N GLU A 4 -12.84 -7.87 5.10
CA GLU A 4 -13.52 -6.60 4.82
C GLU A 4 -12.68 -5.37 5.17
N ALA A 5 -11.95 -5.39 6.29
CA ALA A 5 -11.10 -4.26 6.68
C ALA A 5 -9.98 -4.01 5.66
N LEU A 6 -9.41 -5.08 5.11
CA LEU A 6 -8.42 -4.97 4.04
C LEU A 6 -9.06 -4.53 2.72
N GLU A 7 -10.24 -5.04 2.37
CA GLU A 7 -10.95 -4.64 1.16
C GLU A 7 -11.30 -3.15 1.17
N ASN A 8 -11.70 -2.60 2.31
CA ASN A 8 -11.99 -1.18 2.48
C ASN A 8 -10.77 -0.29 2.21
N TRP A 9 -9.58 -0.73 2.64
CA TRP A 9 -8.33 -0.02 2.39
C TRP A 9 -7.72 -0.30 1.01
N ASN A 10 -8.19 -1.35 0.31
CA ASN A 10 -7.67 -1.80 -0.97
C ASN A 10 -8.78 -1.88 -2.05
N PRO A 11 -9.52 -0.80 -2.32
CA PRO A 11 -10.66 -0.82 -3.26
C PRO A 11 -10.25 -1.21 -4.69
N TRP A 12 -8.99 -1.01 -5.08
CA TRP A 12 -8.45 -1.44 -6.37
C TRP A 12 -8.49 -2.95 -6.58
N TRP A 13 -8.61 -3.76 -5.53
CA TRP A 13 -8.86 -5.21 -5.69
C TRP A 13 -10.13 -5.49 -6.48
N ALA A 14 -11.13 -4.62 -6.39
CA ALA A 14 -12.35 -4.69 -7.18
C ALA A 14 -12.31 -3.74 -8.40
N SER A 15 -11.97 -2.46 -8.20
CA SER A 15 -12.06 -1.43 -9.25
C SER A 15 -10.94 -1.49 -10.29
N LYS A 16 -9.83 -2.17 -9.99
CA LYS A 16 -8.59 -2.23 -10.79
C LYS A 16 -7.88 -0.88 -10.98
N GLU A 17 -8.32 0.16 -10.28
CA GLU A 17 -7.69 1.49 -10.28
C GLU A 17 -7.73 2.12 -8.89
N VAL A 18 -6.78 2.98 -8.58
CA VAL A 18 -6.84 3.77 -7.34
C VAL A 18 -7.85 4.90 -7.53
N PRO A 19 -8.83 5.08 -6.61
CA PRO A 19 -9.80 6.16 -6.69
C PRO A 19 -9.16 7.54 -6.89
N GLN A 20 -9.71 8.35 -7.80
CA GLN A 20 -9.15 9.66 -8.15
C GLN A 20 -9.00 10.60 -6.94
N VAL A 21 -9.94 10.52 -5.98
CA VAL A 21 -9.90 11.29 -4.74
C VAL A 21 -8.64 11.03 -3.90
N LEU A 22 -8.09 9.81 -3.95
CA LEU A 22 -6.87 9.43 -3.22
C LEU A 22 -5.60 9.87 -3.95
N LYS A 23 -5.65 9.95 -5.29
CA LYS A 23 -4.50 10.31 -6.13
C LYS A 23 -4.15 11.80 -6.07
N GLY A 24 -5.08 12.66 -5.68
CA GLY A 24 -4.87 14.10 -5.61
C GLY A 24 -4.34 14.70 -6.93
N MET A 25 -3.63 15.82 -6.84
CA MET A 25 -2.96 16.40 -8.01
C MET A 25 -1.71 15.60 -8.38
N LYS A 26 -1.49 15.37 -9.67
CA LYS A 26 -0.28 14.72 -10.20
C LYS A 26 0.95 15.48 -9.69
N ARG A 27 1.84 14.78 -8.99
CA ARG A 27 3.08 15.36 -8.46
C ARG A 27 4.18 15.16 -9.50
N ASN A 28 5.06 16.15 -9.64
CA ASN A 28 6.28 16.00 -10.44
C ASN A 28 7.33 15.24 -9.61
N ILE A 29 7.19 13.92 -9.60
CA ILE A 29 8.08 13.01 -8.89
C ILE A 29 9.07 12.47 -9.91
N ASP A 30 10.32 12.30 -9.48
CA ASP A 30 11.33 11.65 -10.30
C ASP A 30 10.79 10.29 -10.84
N PRO A 31 10.75 10.10 -12.17
CA PRO A 31 10.34 8.82 -12.78
C PRO A 31 11.11 7.62 -12.23
N LEU A 32 12.33 7.81 -11.72
CA LEU A 32 13.11 6.79 -11.06
C LEU A 32 12.38 6.21 -9.84
N ILE A 33 11.69 7.03 -9.03
CA ILE A 33 10.94 6.54 -7.84
C ILE A 33 9.84 5.55 -8.26
N PHE A 34 9.15 5.81 -9.38
CA PHE A 34 8.15 4.89 -9.92
C PHE A 34 8.76 3.61 -10.50
N ARG A 35 10.00 3.64 -10.98
CA ARG A 35 10.73 2.44 -11.41
C ARG A 35 11.21 1.63 -10.22
N SER A 36 11.73 2.30 -9.19
CA SER A 36 12.26 1.66 -7.99
C SER A 36 11.28 0.69 -7.36
N VAL A 37 9.97 0.96 -7.42
CA VAL A 37 8.94 0.08 -6.85
C VAL A 37 8.94 -1.35 -7.40
N LYS A 38 9.58 -1.59 -8.55
CA LYS A 38 9.72 -2.92 -9.15
C LYS A 38 10.95 -3.68 -8.66
N GLU A 39 11.91 -2.96 -8.08
CA GLU A 39 13.12 -3.51 -7.50
C GLU A 39 12.81 -4.32 -6.24
N LYS A 40 13.77 -5.12 -5.78
CA LYS A 40 13.62 -5.98 -4.59
C LYS A 40 13.91 -5.26 -3.27
N GLU A 41 14.42 -4.04 -3.34
CA GLU A 41 14.82 -3.24 -2.18
C GLU A 41 13.60 -2.62 -1.50
N ILE A 42 13.74 -2.36 -0.19
CA ILE A 42 12.76 -1.59 0.57
C ILE A 42 12.92 -0.12 0.21
N ILE A 43 11.83 0.53 -0.18
CA ILE A 43 11.80 1.95 -0.48
C ILE A 43 11.19 2.70 0.69
N ILE A 44 11.95 3.64 1.24
CA ILE A 44 11.49 4.50 2.34
C ILE A 44 11.17 5.88 1.78
N LEU A 45 9.92 6.30 1.91
CA LEU A 45 9.48 7.67 1.58
C LEU A 45 9.48 8.52 2.84
N THR A 46 10.46 9.41 2.99
CA THR A 46 10.58 10.33 4.12
C THR A 46 10.18 11.76 3.76
N GLY A 47 9.86 12.57 4.75
CA GLY A 47 9.52 13.98 4.57
C GLY A 47 8.52 14.49 5.61
N VAL A 48 8.32 15.81 5.65
CA VAL A 48 7.47 16.47 6.65
C VAL A 48 5.99 16.03 6.59
N ARG A 49 5.26 16.19 7.70
CA ARG A 49 3.82 15.90 7.76
C ARG A 49 3.08 16.74 6.71
N ARG A 50 2.10 16.14 6.02
CA ARG A 50 1.29 16.79 4.94
C ARG A 50 2.05 17.20 3.67
N CYS A 51 3.29 16.75 3.42
CA CYS A 51 3.95 17.02 2.13
C CYS A 51 3.38 16.22 0.94
N GLY A 52 2.57 15.19 1.21
CA GLY A 52 1.89 14.38 0.19
C GLY A 52 2.45 12.98 -0.01
N LYS A 53 3.20 12.41 0.94
CA LYS A 53 3.78 11.05 0.84
C LYS A 53 2.73 9.97 0.52
N THR A 54 1.63 9.94 1.25
CA THR A 54 0.52 9.02 0.98
C THR A 54 -0.06 9.21 -0.43
N THR A 55 -0.17 10.46 -0.90
CA THR A 55 -0.58 10.75 -2.29
C THR A 55 0.42 10.18 -3.30
N ILE A 56 1.72 10.29 -3.03
CA ILE A 56 2.77 9.68 -3.85
C ILE A 56 2.60 8.16 -3.90
N MET A 57 2.38 7.51 -2.75
CA MET A 57 2.13 6.06 -2.67
C MET A 57 0.92 5.66 -3.51
N TYR A 58 -0.20 6.38 -3.42
CA TYR A 58 -1.38 6.14 -4.26
C TYR A 58 -1.08 6.27 -5.75
N GLN A 59 -0.32 7.29 -6.16
CA GLN A 59 0.10 7.45 -7.56
C GLN A 59 1.03 6.32 -8.01
N MET A 60 1.90 5.81 -7.13
CA MET A 60 2.78 4.67 -7.42
C MET A 60 1.98 3.37 -7.61
N MET A 61 1.01 3.11 -6.73
CA MET A 61 0.09 1.97 -6.88
C MET A 61 -0.71 2.05 -8.18
N ASP A 62 -1.25 3.22 -8.54
CA ASP A 62 -1.96 3.44 -9.80
C ASP A 62 -1.08 3.17 -11.03
N SER A 63 0.20 3.54 -10.95
CA SER A 63 1.19 3.22 -12.00
C SER A 63 1.44 1.71 -12.10
N LEU A 64 1.54 1.00 -10.96
CA LEU A 64 1.70 -0.45 -10.94
C LEU A 64 0.50 -1.19 -11.52
N LEU A 65 -0.72 -0.75 -11.22
CA LEU A 65 -1.97 -1.37 -11.69
C LEU A 65 -2.07 -1.45 -13.23
N LYS A 66 -1.28 -0.67 -13.98
CA LYS A 66 -1.20 -0.73 -15.45
C LYS A 66 -0.57 -2.02 -15.99
N GLY A 67 0.13 -2.79 -15.16
CA GLY A 67 0.78 -4.03 -15.56
C GLY A 67 0.91 -5.09 -14.46
N VAL A 68 0.42 -4.80 -13.26
CA VAL A 68 0.44 -5.69 -12.10
C VAL A 68 -1.00 -6.05 -11.74
N PRO A 69 -1.34 -7.33 -11.51
CA PRO A 69 -2.67 -7.72 -11.06
C PRO A 69 -3.03 -7.04 -9.72
N PRO A 70 -4.25 -6.49 -9.55
CA PRO A 70 -4.60 -5.73 -8.35
C PRO A 70 -4.40 -6.48 -7.04
N ALA A 71 -4.66 -7.79 -7.03
CA ALA A 71 -4.45 -8.65 -5.87
C ALA A 71 -2.99 -8.68 -5.38
N GLN A 72 -2.01 -8.38 -6.25
CA GLN A 72 -0.60 -8.30 -5.87
C GLN A 72 -0.23 -7.00 -5.16
N ILE A 73 -1.13 -6.01 -5.08
CA ILE A 73 -0.87 -4.72 -4.43
C ILE A 73 -1.64 -4.67 -3.12
N LEU A 74 -0.91 -4.64 -2.00
CA LEU A 74 -1.46 -4.51 -0.66
C LEU A 74 -1.03 -3.14 -0.10
N TYR A 75 -2.00 -2.38 0.40
CA TYR A 75 -1.82 -1.17 1.16
C TYR A 75 -2.35 -1.36 2.57
N LEU A 76 -1.56 -0.93 3.55
CA LEU A 76 -1.92 -0.93 4.97
C LEU A 76 -1.75 0.48 5.52
N ASN A 77 -2.84 1.06 6.04
CA ASN A 77 -2.75 2.25 6.86
C ASN A 77 -2.59 1.83 8.32
N LEU A 78 -1.38 1.94 8.86
CA LEU A 78 -1.07 1.46 10.21
C LEU A 78 -1.49 2.44 11.31
N ASP A 79 -2.16 3.53 10.94
CA ASP A 79 -2.90 4.40 11.87
C ASP A 79 -4.36 3.94 12.09
N ASP A 80 -4.87 3.00 11.29
CA ASP A 80 -6.25 2.52 11.37
C ASP A 80 -6.54 1.69 12.63
N GLU A 81 -7.63 2.02 13.34
CA GLU A 81 -8.03 1.38 14.60
C GLU A 81 -8.40 -0.10 14.48
N VAL A 82 -8.84 -0.56 13.30
CA VAL A 82 -9.15 -1.97 13.06
C VAL A 82 -7.86 -2.73 12.79
N LEU A 83 -7.00 -2.20 11.93
CA LEU A 83 -5.72 -2.84 11.60
C LEU A 83 -4.76 -2.89 12.80
N LYS A 84 -4.71 -1.85 13.63
CA LYS A 84 -3.88 -1.80 14.85
C LYS A 84 -4.17 -2.91 15.87
N LYS A 85 -5.37 -3.50 15.84
CA LYS A 85 -5.76 -4.57 16.78
C LYS A 85 -5.15 -5.93 16.44
N GLU A 86 -4.58 -6.06 15.25
CA GLU A 86 -4.08 -7.30 14.69
C GLU A 86 -2.56 -7.17 14.41
N SER A 87 -1.79 -8.26 14.51
CA SER A 87 -0.35 -8.20 14.20
C SER A 87 -0.11 -8.11 12.69
N LEU A 88 1.02 -7.52 12.27
CA LEU A 88 1.38 -7.42 10.86
C LEU A 88 1.50 -8.81 10.20
N GLU A 89 2.03 -9.80 10.92
CA GLU A 89 2.14 -11.18 10.45
C GLU A 89 0.75 -11.78 10.19
N TYR A 90 -0.18 -11.53 11.11
CA TYR A 90 -1.55 -12.00 10.96
C TYR A 90 -2.27 -11.30 9.81
N ILE A 91 -2.14 -9.98 9.67
CA ILE A 91 -2.67 -9.22 8.55
C ILE A 91 -2.11 -9.74 7.22
N TYR A 92 -0.80 -9.94 7.14
CA TYR A 92 -0.12 -10.41 5.94
C TYR A 92 -0.53 -11.84 5.59
N SER A 93 -0.59 -12.75 6.57
CA SER A 93 -1.04 -14.14 6.34
C SER A 93 -2.48 -14.21 5.81
N ALA A 94 -3.39 -13.39 6.35
CA ALA A 94 -4.76 -13.29 5.85
C ALA A 94 -4.80 -12.79 4.40
N TYR A 95 -4.02 -11.76 4.07
CA TYR A 95 -3.87 -11.30 2.69
C TYR A 95 -3.38 -12.41 1.74
N ARG A 96 -2.36 -13.19 2.16
CA ARG A 96 -1.82 -14.31 1.39
C ARG A 96 -2.84 -15.43 1.20
N GLN A 97 -3.62 -15.75 2.23
CA GLN A 97 -4.62 -16.80 2.19
C GLN A 97 -5.79 -16.45 1.26
N TYR A 98 -6.33 -15.23 1.36
CA TYR A 98 -7.61 -14.89 0.73
C TYR A 98 -7.50 -14.10 -0.57
N LYS A 99 -6.38 -13.40 -0.83
CA LYS A 99 -6.25 -12.51 -1.99
C LYS A 99 -5.10 -12.86 -2.92
N ASN A 100 -3.92 -13.17 -2.37
CA ASN A 100 -2.73 -13.34 -3.19
C ASN A 100 -1.88 -14.56 -2.77
N PRO A 101 -2.40 -15.79 -2.98
CA PRO A 101 -1.64 -16.99 -2.68
C PRO A 101 -0.44 -17.10 -3.64
N ASP A 102 0.75 -17.27 -3.06
CA ASP A 102 2.01 -17.66 -3.73
C ASP A 102 2.50 -16.80 -4.90
N LYS A 103 1.99 -15.59 -5.07
CA LYS A 103 2.44 -14.65 -6.10
C LYS A 103 3.28 -13.52 -5.51
N LYS A 104 3.94 -12.74 -6.38
CA LYS A 104 4.63 -11.51 -5.97
C LYS A 104 3.64 -10.58 -5.27
N ALA A 105 4.11 -9.90 -4.23
CA ALA A 105 3.35 -8.88 -3.51
C ALA A 105 4.15 -7.57 -3.49
N PHE A 106 3.47 -6.47 -3.82
CA PHE A 106 3.92 -5.11 -3.60
C PHE A 106 3.18 -4.60 -2.37
N VAL A 107 3.92 -4.41 -1.28
CA VAL A 107 3.35 -4.03 0.01
C VAL A 107 3.69 -2.57 0.30
N PHE A 108 2.65 -1.76 0.50
CA PHE A 108 2.73 -0.35 0.84
C PHE A 108 2.29 -0.19 2.29
N LEU A 109 3.20 0.27 3.14
CA LEU A 109 2.96 0.51 4.56
C LEU A 109 2.93 2.02 4.77
N ASP A 110 1.78 2.56 5.17
CA ASP A 110 1.67 3.96 5.58
C ASP A 110 1.68 4.06 7.10
N GLU A 111 2.27 5.14 7.61
CA GLU A 111 2.40 5.41 9.05
C GLU A 111 3.03 4.24 9.86
N ILE A 112 4.02 3.53 9.28
CA ILE A 112 4.73 2.40 9.92
C ILE A 112 5.33 2.75 11.29
N GLN A 113 5.67 4.01 11.50
CA GLN A 113 6.20 4.48 12.77
C GLN A 113 5.24 4.36 13.96
N ASN A 114 3.97 4.08 13.70
CA ASN A 114 2.97 3.86 14.74
C ASN A 114 2.98 2.42 15.28
N ILE A 115 3.73 1.50 14.67
CA ILE A 115 3.89 0.14 15.16
C ILE A 115 4.97 0.10 16.25
N PRO A 116 4.68 -0.37 17.46
CA PRO A 116 5.69 -0.49 18.50
C PRO A 116 6.85 -1.41 18.08
N GLY A 117 8.09 -0.96 18.28
CA GLY A 117 9.28 -1.75 17.93
C GLY A 117 9.56 -1.85 16.43
N TRP A 118 9.10 -0.86 15.65
CA TRP A 118 9.37 -0.79 14.21
C TRP A 118 10.79 -0.29 13.87
N GLU A 119 11.50 0.25 14.85
CA GLU A 119 12.90 0.72 14.72
C GLU A 119 13.91 -0.36 14.28
#